data_AF-A0A8H8A7S8-F1
#
_entry.id   AF-A0A8H8A7S8-F1
#
_cell.length_a   1.000
_cell.length_b   1.000
_cell.length_c   1.000
_cell.angle_alpha   90.00
_cell.angle_beta   90.00
_cell.angle_gamma   90.00
#
_symmetry.space_group_name_H-M   'P 1'
#
loop_
_entity.id
_entity.type
_entity.pdbx_description
1 polymer ?
#
loop_
_entity_poly.entity_id
_entity_poly.type
_entity_poly.pdbx_seq_one_letter_code
_entity_poly.pdbx_strand_id
1 'polypeptide(L)'
;MNNLKQQFQELKYLYDSGEYKKCNEILTKLKILLSNANLLVPDASRSVDDMVFARGVFEIGAYTSLRLHDTEAFARYTSHLQPYFSDPLLISKLPLSEHQSLLTGLSLLNLLAKNCIAEFYTSLETLPRDMIEHDKYISWVIKLEQSIMEGSYDRVRKMLIECPSPEYEIYVNMIMDLVRNEIANCLEKAYPSLPLQNAVGLLFLSSLDEIIEFSHKKEWLIQNNRIYFPDIASESVDEMLIDDQTSSLKLGSIKIDTPCLTFVQQILGYAQELEQIV
;
A
#
# COMPACT_ATOMS: atom_id res chain seq x y z
N MET A 1 5.99 -38.98 -4.28
CA MET A 1 6.18 -38.27 -5.56
C MET A 1 4.99 -38.37 -6.51
N ASN A 2 4.37 -39.54 -6.75
CA ASN A 2 3.21 -39.64 -7.67
C ASN A 2 1.94 -38.91 -7.18
N ASN A 3 1.66 -38.93 -5.88
CA ASN A 3 0.51 -38.21 -5.29
C ASN A 3 0.66 -36.68 -5.41
N LEU A 4 1.89 -36.15 -5.22
CA LEU A 4 2.21 -34.72 -5.41
C LEU A 4 1.98 -34.27 -6.85
N LYS A 5 2.45 -35.04 -7.85
CA LYS A 5 2.25 -34.70 -9.26
C LYS A 5 0.77 -34.78 -9.67
N GLN A 6 0.02 -35.75 -9.14
CA GLN A 6 -1.43 -35.86 -9.37
C GLN A 6 -2.21 -34.70 -8.74
N GLN A 7 -1.91 -34.33 -7.50
CA GLN A 7 -2.55 -33.19 -6.84
C GLN A 7 -2.20 -31.85 -7.50
N PHE A 8 -1.02 -31.73 -8.11
CA PHE A 8 -0.65 -30.54 -8.87
C PHE A 8 -1.36 -30.46 -10.23
N GLN A 9 -1.57 -31.59 -10.90
CA GLN A 9 -2.40 -31.66 -12.10
C GLN A 9 -3.86 -31.36 -11.77
N GLU A 10 -4.37 -31.85 -10.64
CA GLU A 10 -5.70 -31.52 -10.13
C GLU A 10 -5.81 -30.04 -9.76
N LEU A 11 -4.77 -29.46 -9.15
CA LEU A 11 -4.71 -28.04 -8.82
C LEU A 11 -4.67 -27.15 -10.07
N LYS A 12 -3.94 -27.55 -11.11
CA LYS A 12 -3.98 -26.86 -12.42
C LYS A 12 -5.35 -26.93 -13.06
N TYR A 13 -5.97 -28.12 -13.07
CA TYR A 13 -7.32 -28.30 -13.60
C TYR A 13 -8.36 -27.47 -12.82
N LEU A 14 -8.24 -27.40 -11.50
CA LEU A 14 -9.15 -26.62 -10.65
C LEU A 14 -8.92 -25.11 -10.73
N TYR A 15 -7.68 -24.70 -10.98
CA TYR A 15 -7.34 -23.32 -11.31
C TYR A 15 -7.99 -22.90 -12.64
N ASP A 16 -7.91 -23.75 -13.66
CA ASP A 16 -8.56 -23.53 -14.95
C ASP A 16 -10.09 -23.60 -14.85
N SER A 17 -10.65 -24.35 -13.90
CA SER A 17 -12.09 -24.44 -13.65
C SER A 17 -12.66 -23.33 -12.75
N GLY A 18 -11.81 -22.43 -12.20
CA GLY A 18 -12.25 -21.26 -11.42
C GLY A 18 -12.80 -21.55 -10.01
N GLU A 19 -12.59 -22.75 -9.45
CA GLU A 19 -13.09 -23.10 -8.11
C GLU A 19 -12.08 -22.76 -7.00
N TYR A 20 -11.81 -21.47 -6.80
CA TYR A 20 -10.75 -20.97 -5.89
C TYR A 20 -10.88 -21.41 -4.42
N LYS A 21 -12.11 -21.68 -3.93
CA LYS A 21 -12.33 -22.16 -2.56
C LYS A 21 -11.83 -23.60 -2.34
N LYS A 22 -12.05 -24.49 -3.31
CA LYS A 22 -11.53 -25.86 -3.28
C LYS A 22 -10.02 -25.89 -3.53
N CYS A 23 -9.50 -24.94 -4.32
CA CYS A 23 -8.07 -24.74 -4.45
C CYS A 23 -7.42 -24.45 -3.10
N ASN A 24 -8.04 -23.66 -2.21
CA ASN A 24 -7.48 -23.40 -0.88
C ASN A 24 -7.43 -24.66 0.01
N GLU A 25 -8.48 -25.51 -0.03
CA GLU A 25 -8.49 -26.79 0.69
C GLU A 25 -7.41 -27.76 0.17
N ILE A 26 -7.16 -27.78 -1.13
CA ILE A 26 -6.11 -28.61 -1.73
C ILE A 26 -4.73 -28.01 -1.46
N LEU A 27 -4.59 -26.68 -1.46
CA LEU A 27 -3.35 -25.99 -1.10
C LEU A 27 -2.95 -26.26 0.35
N THR A 28 -3.89 -26.31 1.30
CA THR A 28 -3.54 -26.69 2.69
C THR A 28 -3.04 -28.13 2.80
N LYS A 29 -3.67 -29.08 2.10
CA LYS A 29 -3.21 -30.48 2.02
C LYS A 29 -1.81 -30.57 1.37
N LEU A 30 -1.59 -29.82 0.30
CA LEU A 30 -0.28 -29.73 -0.37
C LEU A 30 0.78 -29.11 0.53
N LYS A 31 0.46 -28.08 1.31
CA LYS A 31 1.39 -27.49 2.29
C LYS A 31 1.83 -28.50 3.35
N ILE A 32 0.91 -29.32 3.85
CA ILE A 32 1.24 -30.39 4.81
C ILE A 32 2.18 -31.42 4.15
N LEU A 33 1.90 -31.81 2.89
CA LEU A 33 2.76 -32.74 2.15
C LEU A 33 4.14 -32.15 1.83
N LEU A 34 4.22 -30.87 1.49
CA LEU A 34 5.47 -30.14 1.26
C LEU A 34 6.28 -29.98 2.55
N SER A 35 5.61 -29.76 3.68
CA SER A 35 6.23 -29.71 5.00
C SER A 35 6.81 -31.07 5.38
N ASN A 36 6.06 -32.17 5.17
CA ASN A 36 6.56 -33.52 5.43
C ASN A 36 7.75 -33.90 4.53
N ALA A 37 7.80 -33.36 3.30
CA ALA A 37 8.93 -33.52 2.39
C ALA A 37 10.08 -32.52 2.64
N ASN A 38 9.98 -31.69 3.69
CA ASN A 38 10.91 -30.61 4.06
C ASN A 38 11.16 -29.56 2.97
N LEU A 39 10.38 -29.51 1.90
CA LEU A 39 10.58 -28.68 0.69
C LEU A 39 10.20 -27.19 0.86
N LEU A 40 9.85 -26.75 2.07
CA LEU A 40 9.34 -25.41 2.34
C LEU A 40 10.42 -24.31 2.22
N VAL A 41 11.68 -24.68 2.44
CA VAL A 41 12.84 -23.79 2.32
C VAL A 41 13.73 -24.35 1.22
N PRO A 42 14.18 -23.51 0.27
CA PRO A 42 15.13 -23.97 -0.73
C PRO A 42 16.47 -24.31 -0.05
N ASP A 43 16.98 -25.51 -0.33
CA ASP A 43 18.31 -25.95 0.10
C ASP A 43 19.07 -26.42 -1.14
N ALA A 44 20.27 -25.89 -1.36
CA ALA A 44 21.10 -26.10 -2.55
C ALA A 44 21.48 -27.58 -2.81
N SER A 45 21.24 -28.45 -1.82
CA SER A 45 21.48 -29.90 -1.84
C SER A 45 20.39 -30.75 -2.52
N ARG A 46 19.22 -30.17 -2.83
CA ARG A 46 18.04 -30.93 -3.28
C ARG A 46 17.86 -30.97 -4.80
N SER A 47 16.98 -31.88 -5.24
CA SER A 47 16.63 -32.07 -6.65
C SER A 47 16.00 -30.80 -7.25
N VAL A 48 16.41 -30.44 -8.45
CA VAL A 48 15.91 -29.24 -9.16
C VAL A 48 14.42 -29.38 -9.48
N ASP A 49 13.98 -30.58 -9.82
CA ASP A 49 12.59 -30.87 -10.17
C ASP A 49 11.62 -30.65 -9.00
N ASP A 50 12.00 -31.03 -7.78
CA ASP A 50 11.15 -30.82 -6.59
C ASP A 50 11.07 -29.33 -6.20
N MET A 51 12.12 -28.55 -6.47
CA MET A 51 12.12 -27.09 -6.25
C MET A 51 11.23 -26.37 -7.26
N VAL A 52 11.31 -26.73 -8.55
CA VAL A 52 10.43 -26.17 -9.60
C VAL A 52 8.98 -26.52 -9.29
N PHE A 53 8.73 -27.73 -8.80
CA PHE A 53 7.40 -28.15 -8.34
C PHE A 53 6.90 -27.28 -7.17
N ALA A 54 7.72 -27.11 -6.13
CA ALA A 54 7.36 -26.28 -4.98
C ALA A 54 7.08 -24.83 -5.39
N ARG A 55 7.92 -24.26 -6.27
CA ARG A 55 7.74 -22.93 -6.86
C ARG A 55 6.38 -22.81 -7.56
N GLY A 56 6.06 -23.76 -8.44
CA GLY A 56 4.78 -23.75 -9.17
C GLY A 56 3.56 -23.84 -8.24
N VAL A 57 3.64 -24.60 -7.14
CA VAL A 57 2.56 -24.65 -6.15
C VAL A 57 2.36 -23.30 -5.46
N PHE A 58 3.44 -22.64 -5.06
CA PHE A 58 3.36 -21.32 -4.42
C PHE A 58 2.92 -20.23 -5.40
N GLU A 59 3.36 -20.26 -6.66
CA GLU A 59 2.91 -19.35 -7.72
C GLU A 59 1.38 -19.44 -7.91
N ILE A 60 0.85 -20.66 -8.07
CA ILE A 60 -0.61 -20.84 -8.23
C ILE A 60 -1.36 -20.47 -6.93
N GLY A 61 -0.76 -20.73 -5.76
CA GLY A 61 -1.28 -20.27 -4.47
C GLY A 61 -1.40 -18.75 -4.38
N ALA A 62 -0.41 -18.02 -4.88
CA ALA A 62 -0.43 -16.55 -4.95
C ALA A 62 -1.53 -16.06 -5.88
N TYR A 63 -1.64 -16.60 -7.11
CA TYR A 63 -2.71 -16.21 -8.05
C TYR A 63 -4.12 -16.53 -7.55
N THR A 64 -4.28 -17.68 -6.89
CA THR A 64 -5.56 -18.06 -6.26
C THR A 64 -5.93 -17.07 -5.16
N SER A 65 -4.97 -16.69 -4.32
CA SER A 65 -5.19 -15.72 -3.23
C SER A 65 -5.54 -14.33 -3.77
N LEU A 66 -4.91 -13.95 -4.87
CA LEU A 66 -5.21 -12.71 -5.56
C LEU A 66 -6.65 -12.67 -6.08
N ARG A 67 -7.12 -13.75 -6.73
CA ARG A 67 -8.52 -13.86 -7.20
C ARG A 67 -9.54 -13.93 -6.07
N LEU A 68 -9.14 -14.40 -4.89
CA LEU A 68 -9.94 -14.36 -3.67
C LEU A 68 -9.91 -13.00 -2.95
N HIS A 69 -9.18 -12.00 -3.48
CA HIS A 69 -8.98 -10.69 -2.87
C HIS A 69 -8.35 -10.73 -1.46
N ASP A 70 -7.60 -11.79 -1.14
CA ASP A 70 -6.90 -11.92 0.15
C ASP A 70 -5.46 -11.37 0.02
N THR A 71 -5.29 -10.10 0.39
CA THR A 71 -4.01 -9.38 0.30
C THR A 71 -2.97 -9.87 1.31
N GLU A 72 -3.40 -10.44 2.43
CA GLU A 72 -2.51 -11.00 3.45
C GLU A 72 -1.99 -12.37 3.05
N ALA A 73 -2.88 -13.26 2.59
CA ALA A 73 -2.46 -14.56 2.09
C ALA A 73 -1.52 -14.41 0.90
N PHE A 74 -1.81 -13.47 -0.01
CA PHE A 74 -0.91 -13.14 -1.12
C PHE A 74 0.47 -12.73 -0.63
N ALA A 75 0.57 -11.80 0.34
CA ALA A 75 1.85 -11.37 0.89
C ALA A 75 2.64 -12.54 1.49
N ARG A 76 1.98 -13.47 2.20
CA ARG A 76 2.63 -14.67 2.76
C ARG A 76 3.19 -15.58 1.67
N TYR A 77 2.44 -15.84 0.60
CA TYR A 77 2.92 -16.65 -0.52
C TYR A 77 4.10 -15.99 -1.24
N THR A 78 4.05 -14.66 -1.39
CA THR A 78 5.16 -13.90 -1.97
C THR A 78 6.42 -13.96 -1.10
N SER A 79 6.29 -13.85 0.23
CA SER A 79 7.42 -14.02 1.15
C SER A 79 8.03 -15.42 1.08
N HIS A 80 7.22 -16.45 0.85
CA HIS A 80 7.73 -17.81 0.62
C HIS A 80 8.44 -17.97 -0.74
N LEU A 81 8.05 -17.18 -1.74
CA LEU A 81 8.64 -17.19 -3.07
C LEU A 81 9.93 -16.35 -3.15
N GLN A 82 10.07 -15.32 -2.32
CA GLN A 82 11.23 -14.42 -2.32
C GLN A 82 12.59 -15.14 -2.22
N PRO A 83 12.81 -16.14 -1.32
CA PRO A 83 14.07 -16.89 -1.28
C PRO A 83 14.42 -17.60 -2.60
N TYR A 84 13.41 -18.11 -3.33
CA TYR A 84 13.64 -18.76 -4.62
C TYR A 84 14.12 -17.79 -5.71
N PHE A 85 13.85 -16.50 -5.53
CA PHE A 85 14.22 -15.45 -6.49
C PHE A 85 15.47 -14.67 -6.08
N SER A 86 15.78 -14.58 -4.79
CA SER A 86 16.92 -13.82 -4.28
C SER A 86 18.22 -14.63 -4.21
N ASP A 87 18.16 -15.96 -4.09
CA ASP A 87 19.37 -16.78 -3.92
C ASP A 87 20.14 -16.98 -5.24
N PRO A 88 21.34 -16.40 -5.41
CA PRO A 88 22.10 -16.45 -6.66
C PRO A 88 22.51 -17.87 -7.08
N LEU A 89 22.66 -18.78 -6.10
CA LEU A 89 22.96 -20.20 -6.35
C LEU A 89 21.79 -20.97 -6.94
N LEU A 90 20.56 -20.53 -6.68
CA LEU A 90 19.33 -21.13 -7.21
C LEU A 90 18.99 -20.54 -8.58
N ILE A 91 19.21 -19.24 -8.77
CA ILE A 91 19.01 -18.56 -10.06
C ILE A 91 19.87 -19.20 -11.17
N SER A 92 21.10 -19.63 -10.85
CA SER A 92 21.96 -20.33 -11.81
C SER A 92 21.51 -21.77 -12.12
N LYS A 93 20.68 -22.40 -11.29
CA LYS A 93 20.23 -23.79 -11.46
C LYS A 93 18.79 -23.92 -11.95
N LEU A 94 17.96 -22.89 -11.73
CA LEU A 94 16.54 -22.90 -12.06
C LEU A 94 16.30 -22.16 -13.38
N PRO A 95 15.35 -22.63 -14.21
CA PRO A 95 14.91 -21.85 -15.36
C PRO A 95 14.21 -20.57 -14.89
N LEU A 96 14.53 -19.46 -15.55
CA LEU A 96 13.87 -18.17 -15.33
C LEU A 96 12.36 -18.33 -15.59
N SER A 97 11.53 -18.04 -14.59
CA SER A 97 10.07 -18.16 -14.73
C SER A 97 9.53 -16.95 -15.47
N GLU A 98 8.75 -17.14 -16.54
CA GLU A 98 8.03 -16.04 -17.20
C GLU A 98 7.04 -15.35 -16.24
N HIS A 99 6.58 -16.07 -15.20
CA HIS A 99 5.66 -15.55 -14.18
C HIS A 99 6.35 -14.78 -13.05
N GLN A 100 7.69 -14.82 -12.97
CA GLN A 100 8.44 -14.15 -11.89
C GLN A 100 8.28 -12.63 -11.99
N SER A 101 8.45 -12.05 -13.18
CA SER A 101 8.35 -10.60 -13.38
C SER A 101 6.95 -10.07 -13.06
N LEU A 102 5.91 -10.80 -13.47
CA LEU A 102 4.52 -10.46 -13.18
C LEU A 102 4.21 -10.54 -11.67
N LEU A 103 4.67 -11.60 -10.99
CA LEU A 103 4.45 -11.77 -9.55
C LEU A 103 5.22 -10.72 -8.72
N THR A 104 6.47 -10.42 -9.09
CA THR A 104 7.24 -9.33 -8.47
C THR A 104 6.53 -7.99 -8.67
N GLY A 105 6.02 -7.71 -9.88
CA GLY A 105 5.21 -6.52 -10.13
C GLY A 105 3.93 -6.47 -9.29
N LEU A 106 3.25 -7.61 -9.09
CA LEU A 106 2.06 -7.71 -8.22
C LEU A 106 2.42 -7.48 -6.75
N SER A 107 3.56 -7.98 -6.29
CA SER A 107 4.07 -7.71 -4.94
C SER A 107 4.30 -6.22 -4.73
N LEU A 108 4.99 -5.57 -5.67
CA LEU A 108 5.26 -4.13 -5.65
C LEU A 108 3.95 -3.33 -5.66
N LEU A 109 2.99 -3.73 -6.48
CA LEU A 109 1.67 -3.08 -6.53
C LEU A 109 0.89 -3.24 -5.23
N ASN A 110 0.96 -4.41 -4.58
CA ASN A 110 0.34 -4.64 -3.28
C ASN A 110 0.94 -3.72 -2.19
N LEU A 111 2.25 -3.50 -2.20
CA LEU A 111 2.91 -2.57 -1.27
C LEU A 111 2.46 -1.12 -1.51
N LEU A 112 2.35 -0.71 -2.78
CA LEU A 112 1.84 0.59 -3.15
C LEU A 112 0.38 0.77 -2.71
N ALA A 113 -0.47 -0.23 -2.92
CA ALA A 113 -1.88 -0.17 -2.52
C ALA A 113 -2.07 -0.06 -1.00
N LYS A 114 -1.12 -0.59 -0.19
CA LYS A 114 -1.09 -0.43 1.27
C LYS A 114 -0.47 0.88 1.76
N ASN A 115 0.00 1.74 0.85
CA ASN A 115 0.75 2.95 1.16
C ASN A 115 2.08 2.70 1.91
N CYS A 116 2.69 1.51 1.74
CA CYS A 116 3.96 1.14 2.37
C CYS A 116 5.15 1.48 1.46
N ILE A 117 5.38 2.77 1.25
CA ILE A 117 6.39 3.29 0.31
C ILE A 117 7.83 2.90 0.70
N ALA A 118 8.12 2.82 2.00
CA ALA A 118 9.47 2.44 2.46
C ALA A 118 9.82 0.99 2.06
N GLU A 119 8.91 0.05 2.30
CA GLU A 119 9.09 -1.36 1.93
C GLU A 119 9.17 -1.54 0.40
N PHE A 120 8.42 -0.71 -0.34
CA PHE A 120 8.49 -0.67 -1.79
C PHE A 120 9.92 -0.37 -2.27
N TYR A 121 10.55 0.70 -1.79
CA TYR A 121 11.92 1.04 -2.19
C TYR A 121 12.95 0.00 -1.74
N THR A 122 12.84 -0.55 -0.53
CA THR A 122 13.73 -1.64 -0.08
C THR A 122 13.60 -2.88 -0.96
N SER A 123 12.38 -3.22 -1.39
CA SER A 123 12.17 -4.36 -2.29
C SER A 123 12.71 -4.10 -3.69
N LEU A 124 12.66 -2.86 -4.17
CA LEU A 124 13.23 -2.43 -5.45
C LEU A 124 14.76 -2.50 -5.43
N GLU A 125 15.41 -2.11 -4.33
CA GLU A 125 16.87 -2.22 -4.15
C GLU A 125 17.37 -3.67 -4.20
N THR A 126 16.54 -4.62 -3.76
CA THR A 126 16.87 -6.04 -3.75
C THR A 126 16.83 -6.66 -5.17
N LEU A 127 16.14 -6.02 -6.12
CA LEU A 127 15.93 -6.54 -7.46
C LEU A 127 17.11 -6.23 -8.39
N PRO A 128 17.51 -7.15 -9.30
CA PRO A 128 18.55 -6.85 -10.28
C PRO A 128 18.11 -5.74 -11.26
N ARG A 129 19.06 -4.85 -11.60
CA ARG A 129 18.82 -3.69 -12.48
C ARG A 129 18.30 -4.09 -13.86
N ASP A 130 18.76 -5.22 -14.40
CA ASP A 130 18.34 -5.72 -15.70
C ASP A 130 16.82 -5.98 -15.76
N MET A 131 16.22 -6.49 -14.68
CA MET A 131 14.77 -6.67 -14.60
C MET A 131 14.02 -5.34 -14.54
N ILE A 132 14.57 -4.35 -13.83
CA ILE A 132 13.94 -3.03 -13.69
C ILE A 132 13.82 -2.32 -15.06
N GLU A 133 14.86 -2.44 -15.89
CA GLU A 133 14.92 -1.75 -17.19
C GLU A 133 14.20 -2.51 -18.32
N HIS A 134 14.26 -3.85 -18.32
CA HIS A 134 13.73 -4.66 -19.42
C HIS A 134 12.29 -5.16 -19.20
N ASP A 135 11.82 -5.30 -17.96
CA ASP A 135 10.49 -5.85 -17.71
C ASP A 135 9.39 -4.79 -17.80
N LYS A 136 8.46 -4.99 -18.75
CA LYS A 136 7.29 -4.13 -18.97
C LYS A 136 6.43 -3.96 -17.70
N TYR A 137 6.27 -5.02 -16.92
CA TYR A 137 5.40 -5.02 -15.73
C TYR A 137 5.98 -4.19 -14.60
N ILE A 138 7.26 -4.39 -14.26
CA ILE A 138 7.94 -3.66 -13.19
C ILE A 138 8.08 -2.18 -13.57
N SER A 139 8.48 -1.90 -14.82
CA SER A 139 8.57 -0.52 -15.32
C SER A 139 7.22 0.22 -15.24
N TRP A 140 6.11 -0.46 -15.50
CA TRP A 140 4.77 0.13 -15.35
C TRP A 140 4.46 0.49 -13.89
N VAL A 141 4.74 -0.40 -12.93
CA VAL A 141 4.51 -0.12 -11.50
C VAL A 141 5.37 1.06 -11.01
N ILE A 142 6.63 1.13 -11.44
CA ILE A 142 7.52 2.26 -11.10
C ILE A 142 7.00 3.58 -11.67
N LYS A 143 6.55 3.60 -12.93
CA LYS A 143 5.95 4.81 -13.53
C LYS A 143 4.66 5.23 -12.85
N LEU A 144 3.86 4.26 -12.40
CA LEU A 144 2.64 4.51 -11.65
C LEU A 144 2.98 5.17 -10.31
N GLU A 145 3.93 4.60 -9.57
CA GLU A 145 4.42 5.13 -8.30
C GLU A 145 4.98 6.56 -8.47
N GLN A 146 5.83 6.78 -9.46
CA GLN A 146 6.37 8.10 -9.76
C GLN A 146 5.26 9.12 -10.08
N SER A 147 4.22 8.71 -10.82
CA SER A 147 3.11 9.60 -11.16
C SER A 147 2.26 9.96 -9.93
N ILE A 148 2.15 9.06 -8.95
CA ILE A 148 1.49 9.31 -7.66
C ILE A 148 2.34 10.28 -6.84
N MET A 149 3.67 10.09 -6.78
CA MET A 149 4.58 10.99 -6.08
C MET A 149 4.65 12.39 -6.71
N GLU A 150 4.62 12.49 -8.04
CA GLU A 150 4.54 13.76 -8.77
C GLU A 150 3.19 14.47 -8.55
N GLY A 151 2.19 13.78 -8.02
CA GLY A 151 0.81 14.30 -7.87
C GLY A 151 0.08 14.43 -9.21
N SER A 152 0.56 13.79 -10.27
CA SER A 152 -0.03 13.85 -11.60
C SER A 152 -1.15 12.81 -11.75
N TYR A 153 -2.27 13.04 -11.08
CA TYR A 153 -3.36 12.06 -10.98
C TYR A 153 -4.07 11.79 -12.32
N ASP A 154 -4.05 12.73 -13.27
CA ASP A 154 -4.54 12.49 -14.63
C ASP A 154 -3.74 11.40 -15.37
N ARG A 155 -2.41 11.37 -15.15
CA ARG A 155 -1.55 10.33 -15.71
C ARG A 155 -1.81 9.00 -15.04
N VAL A 156 -1.95 9.00 -13.71
CA VAL A 156 -2.32 7.80 -12.93
C VAL A 156 -3.62 7.19 -13.46
N ARG A 157 -4.67 8.00 -13.63
CA ARG A 157 -5.96 7.53 -14.16
C ARG A 157 -5.82 6.88 -15.54
N LYS A 158 -5.05 7.49 -16.46
CA LYS A 158 -4.79 6.91 -17.79
C LYS A 158 -4.03 5.59 -17.70
N MET A 159 -3.00 5.52 -16.86
CA MET A 159 -2.18 4.32 -16.66
C MET A 159 -2.98 3.17 -16.05
N LEU A 160 -3.96 3.45 -15.19
CA LEU A 160 -4.86 2.46 -14.62
C LEU A 160 -5.83 1.88 -15.67
N ILE A 161 -6.20 2.66 -16.69
CA ILE A 161 -6.98 2.17 -17.84
C ILE A 161 -6.08 1.33 -18.77
N GLU A 162 -4.83 1.75 -18.98
CA GLU A 162 -3.82 1.06 -19.78
C GLU A 162 -3.10 -0.04 -18.99
N CYS A 163 -3.85 -0.85 -18.25
CA CYS A 163 -3.28 -1.87 -17.39
C CYS A 163 -2.62 -3.00 -18.21
N PRO A 164 -1.36 -3.38 -17.93
CA PRO A 164 -0.64 -4.36 -18.75
C PRO A 164 -1.10 -5.81 -18.53
N SER A 165 -1.78 -6.12 -17.42
CA SER A 165 -2.31 -7.46 -17.14
C SER A 165 -3.62 -7.40 -16.34
N PRO A 166 -4.52 -8.40 -16.50
CA PRO A 166 -5.82 -8.42 -15.81
C PRO A 166 -5.71 -8.69 -14.30
N GLU A 167 -4.60 -9.26 -13.83
CA GLU A 167 -4.35 -9.50 -12.40
C GLU A 167 -4.21 -8.19 -11.61
N TYR A 168 -3.68 -7.14 -12.24
CA TYR A 168 -3.49 -5.83 -11.62
C TYR A 168 -4.80 -5.06 -11.41
N GLU A 169 -5.84 -5.38 -12.19
CA GLU A 169 -7.16 -4.73 -12.09
C GLU A 169 -7.75 -4.82 -10.68
N ILE A 170 -7.44 -5.90 -9.97
CA ILE A 170 -7.86 -6.14 -8.58
C ILE A 170 -7.38 -5.02 -7.64
N TYR A 171 -6.20 -4.46 -7.89
CA TYR A 171 -5.62 -3.40 -7.09
C TYR A 171 -6.00 -1.99 -7.58
N VAL A 172 -6.55 -1.85 -8.80
CA VAL A 172 -6.90 -0.54 -9.39
C VAL A 172 -7.87 0.23 -8.50
N ASN A 173 -8.91 -0.42 -7.99
CA ASN A 173 -9.89 0.24 -7.12
C ASN A 173 -9.26 0.73 -5.81
N MET A 174 -8.41 -0.10 -5.19
CA MET A 174 -7.71 0.26 -3.95
C MET A 174 -6.76 1.45 -4.15
N ILE A 175 -6.05 1.49 -5.28
CA ILE A 175 -5.15 2.60 -5.62
C ILE A 175 -5.94 3.86 -5.95
N MET A 176 -7.07 3.75 -6.67
CA MET A 176 -7.96 4.89 -6.92
C MET A 176 -8.48 5.49 -5.62
N ASP A 177 -8.84 4.67 -4.64
CA ASP A 177 -9.28 5.15 -3.33
C ASP A 177 -8.16 5.82 -2.54
N LEU A 178 -6.93 5.28 -2.60
CA LEU A 178 -5.75 5.93 -2.02
C LEU A 178 -5.51 7.31 -2.64
N VAL A 179 -5.51 7.39 -3.98
CA VAL A 179 -5.33 8.64 -4.73
C VAL A 179 -6.41 9.66 -4.39
N ARG A 180 -7.68 9.24 -4.31
CA ARG A 180 -8.78 10.12 -3.90
C ARG A 180 -8.59 10.68 -2.50
N ASN A 181 -8.09 9.85 -1.57
CA ASN A 181 -7.80 10.30 -0.21
C ASN A 181 -6.64 11.31 -0.15
N GLU A 182 -5.58 11.10 -0.93
CA GLU A 182 -4.48 12.07 -1.04
C GLU A 182 -4.93 13.39 -1.66
N ILE A 183 -5.70 13.34 -2.75
CA ILE A 183 -6.32 14.53 -3.36
C ILE A 183 -7.17 15.27 -2.32
N ALA A 184 -8.00 14.55 -1.57
CA ALA A 184 -8.84 15.12 -0.51
C ALA A 184 -8.02 15.85 0.56
N ASN A 185 -6.95 15.22 1.06
CA ASN A 185 -6.05 15.83 2.05
C ASN A 185 -5.35 17.08 1.49
N CYS A 186 -5.03 17.11 0.20
CA CYS A 186 -4.49 18.30 -0.46
C CYS A 186 -5.54 19.40 -0.61
N LEU A 187 -6.79 19.06 -0.96
CA LEU A 187 -7.87 20.01 -1.13
C LEU A 187 -8.21 20.73 0.18
N GLU A 188 -8.25 20.00 1.30
CA GLU A 188 -8.43 20.56 2.64
C GLU A 188 -7.41 21.65 2.99
N LYS A 189 -6.16 21.48 2.55
CA LYS A 189 -5.06 22.43 2.82
C LYS A 189 -5.00 23.57 1.81
N ALA A 190 -5.41 23.33 0.57
CA ALA A 190 -5.26 24.29 -0.53
C ALA A 190 -6.41 25.29 -0.60
N TYR A 191 -7.62 24.90 -0.18
CA TYR A 191 -8.82 25.71 -0.36
C TYR A 191 -9.65 25.77 0.93
N PRO A 192 -10.21 26.95 1.28
CA PRO A 192 -11.16 27.06 2.38
C PRO A 192 -12.58 26.62 1.98
N SER A 193 -12.93 26.71 0.69
CA SER A 193 -14.21 26.22 0.19
C SER A 193 -14.16 25.89 -1.30
N LEU A 194 -14.94 24.89 -1.73
CA LEU A 194 -14.97 24.39 -3.11
C LEU A 194 -16.41 24.12 -3.57
N PRO A 195 -16.84 24.57 -4.77
CA PRO A 195 -18.12 24.18 -5.34
C PRO A 195 -18.20 22.68 -5.62
N LEU A 196 -19.36 22.06 -5.41
CA LEU A 196 -19.54 20.61 -5.60
C LEU A 196 -19.16 20.15 -7.03
N GLN A 197 -19.54 20.90 -8.06
CA GLN A 197 -19.20 20.56 -9.46
C GLN A 197 -17.69 20.47 -9.71
N ASN A 198 -16.90 21.35 -9.09
CA ASN A 198 -15.45 21.32 -9.24
C ASN A 198 -14.84 20.15 -8.46
N ALA A 199 -15.42 19.82 -7.29
CA ALA A 199 -15.02 18.64 -6.51
C ALA A 199 -15.24 17.33 -7.28
N VAL A 200 -16.35 17.21 -8.03
CA VAL A 200 -16.63 16.04 -8.90
C VAL A 200 -15.47 15.81 -9.87
N GLY A 201 -15.05 16.87 -10.58
CA GLY A 201 -14.01 16.79 -11.58
C GLY A 201 -12.64 16.46 -10.99
N LEU A 202 -12.31 17.06 -9.84
CA LEU A 202 -11.00 16.87 -9.18
C LEU A 202 -10.84 15.50 -8.52
N LEU A 203 -11.92 14.94 -7.94
CA LEU A 203 -11.89 13.62 -7.30
C LEU A 203 -12.20 12.46 -8.28
N PHE A 204 -12.42 12.77 -9.56
CA PHE A 204 -12.80 11.81 -10.60
C PHE A 204 -14.03 10.96 -10.21
N LEU A 205 -15.02 11.58 -9.60
CA LEU A 205 -16.28 10.94 -9.21
C LEU A 205 -17.30 11.05 -10.35
N SER A 206 -18.22 10.09 -10.42
CA SER A 206 -19.21 10.04 -11.52
C SER A 206 -20.55 10.65 -11.12
N SER A 207 -20.88 10.61 -9.83
CA SER A 207 -22.14 11.15 -9.29
C SER A 207 -21.91 12.20 -8.20
N LEU A 208 -22.87 13.10 -8.06
CA LEU A 208 -22.95 14.02 -6.93
C LEU A 208 -23.20 13.27 -5.61
N ASP A 209 -23.87 12.11 -5.65
CA ASP A 209 -24.19 11.32 -4.45
C ASP A 209 -22.91 10.73 -3.83
N GLU A 210 -21.96 10.28 -4.65
CA GLU A 210 -20.65 9.77 -4.19
C GLU A 210 -19.85 10.83 -3.43
N ILE A 211 -19.98 12.10 -3.83
CA ILE A 211 -19.33 13.23 -3.15
C ILE A 211 -19.95 13.48 -1.80
N ILE A 212 -21.27 13.34 -1.67
CA ILE A 212 -21.96 13.50 -0.40
C ILE A 212 -21.49 12.42 0.58
N GLU A 213 -21.42 11.16 0.15
CA GLU A 213 -20.87 10.08 0.97
C GLU A 213 -19.40 10.30 1.34
N PHE A 214 -18.59 10.77 0.40
CA PHE A 214 -17.18 11.07 0.64
C PHE A 214 -17.00 12.24 1.62
N SER A 215 -17.81 13.28 1.47
CA SER A 215 -17.87 14.43 2.37
C SER A 215 -18.25 14.02 3.78
N HIS A 216 -19.18 13.07 3.94
CA HIS A 216 -19.52 12.53 5.26
C HIS A 216 -18.36 11.75 5.88
N LYS A 217 -17.63 10.94 5.10
CA LYS A 217 -16.45 10.20 5.58
C LYS A 217 -15.31 11.11 6.04
N LYS A 218 -15.16 12.28 5.39
CA LYS A 218 -14.14 13.29 5.69
C LYS A 218 -14.64 14.42 6.59
N GLU A 219 -15.89 14.35 7.06
CA GLU A 219 -16.52 15.34 7.93
C GLU A 219 -16.56 16.77 7.34
N TRP A 220 -16.62 16.91 6.01
CA TRP A 220 -16.73 18.24 5.38
C TRP A 220 -18.15 18.80 5.48
N LEU A 221 -18.23 20.14 5.64
CA LEU A 221 -19.50 20.85 5.76
C LEU A 221 -20.02 21.24 4.37
N ILE A 222 -21.17 20.72 3.98
CA ILE A 222 -21.83 21.10 2.72
C ILE A 222 -22.86 22.19 3.02
N GLN A 223 -22.63 23.41 2.52
CA GLN A 223 -23.60 24.50 2.58
C GLN A 223 -23.77 25.15 1.20
N ASN A 224 -25.02 25.36 0.79
CA ASN A 224 -25.36 26.06 -0.45
C ASN A 224 -24.60 25.57 -1.70
N ASN A 225 -24.54 24.24 -1.89
CA ASN A 225 -23.87 23.61 -3.04
C ASN A 225 -22.32 23.79 -3.05
N ARG A 226 -21.74 24.17 -1.91
CA ARG A 226 -20.28 24.32 -1.70
C ARG A 226 -19.85 23.50 -0.49
N ILE A 227 -18.68 22.90 -0.61
CA ILE A 227 -17.96 22.20 0.46
C ILE A 227 -17.12 23.25 1.19
N TYR A 228 -17.22 23.27 2.51
CA TYR A 228 -16.34 24.00 3.41
C TYR A 228 -15.46 22.99 4.11
N PHE A 229 -14.16 23.17 3.96
CA PHE A 229 -13.17 22.33 4.63
C PHE A 229 -12.97 22.89 6.05
N PRO A 230 -12.90 22.03 7.08
CA PRO A 230 -12.58 22.48 8.42
C PRO A 230 -11.20 23.13 8.40
N ASP A 231 -11.15 24.41 8.74
CA ASP A 231 -9.90 25.16 8.76
C ASP A 231 -9.09 24.64 9.95
N ILE A 232 -7.92 24.05 9.69
CA ILE A 232 -6.95 23.70 10.76
C ILE A 232 -6.56 24.97 11.55
N ALA A 233 -6.80 26.16 10.98
CA ALA A 233 -6.66 27.44 11.65
C ALA A 233 -7.69 27.68 12.78
N SER A 234 -8.91 27.14 12.73
CA SER A 234 -9.94 27.43 13.74
C SER A 234 -9.85 26.58 15.01
N GLU A 235 -9.14 25.45 14.99
CA GLU A 235 -8.75 24.75 16.24
C GLU A 235 -7.82 25.58 17.15
N SER A 236 -7.32 26.72 16.66
CA SER A 236 -6.57 27.69 17.46
C SER A 236 -7.42 28.86 17.99
N VAL A 237 -8.66 29.02 17.54
CA VAL A 237 -9.49 30.22 17.81
C VAL A 237 -10.78 29.93 18.58
N ASP A 238 -11.32 28.70 18.51
CA ASP A 238 -12.65 28.38 19.07
C ASP A 238 -12.72 28.18 20.62
N GLU A 239 -11.63 28.39 21.36
CA GLU A 239 -11.64 28.44 22.84
C GLU A 239 -11.76 29.87 23.41
N MET A 240 -12.14 30.87 22.62
CA MET A 240 -12.48 32.21 23.12
C MET A 240 -13.99 32.35 23.40
N LEU A 241 -14.49 31.65 24.43
CA LEU A 241 -15.73 32.07 25.11
C LEU A 241 -15.38 32.78 26.43
N ILE A 242 -15.69 34.07 26.44
CA ILE A 242 -15.55 34.99 27.57
C ILE A 242 -16.63 34.65 28.61
N ASP A 243 -16.23 34.27 29.82
CA ASP A 243 -17.09 34.31 31.00
C ASP A 243 -16.56 35.39 31.96
N ASP A 244 -17.26 36.53 31.95
CA ASP A 244 -17.11 37.62 32.91
C ASP A 244 -17.58 37.12 34.28
N GLN A 245 -16.63 36.68 35.12
CA GLN A 245 -16.60 36.84 36.59
C GLN A 245 -15.71 35.76 37.22
N THR A 246 -14.40 36.02 37.33
CA THR A 246 -13.61 35.75 38.53
C THR A 246 -12.22 36.35 38.35
N SER A 247 -11.86 37.27 39.25
CA SER A 247 -10.55 37.86 39.38
C SER A 247 -9.54 36.84 39.92
N SER A 248 -9.15 35.90 39.06
CA SER A 248 -7.93 35.11 39.19
C SER A 248 -7.48 34.73 37.78
N LEU A 249 -6.36 35.31 37.33
CA LEU A 249 -5.67 34.90 36.11
C LEU A 249 -5.12 33.48 36.32
N LYS A 250 -5.97 32.48 36.11
CA LYS A 250 -5.50 31.13 35.82
C LYS A 250 -5.15 31.12 34.34
N LEU A 251 -3.85 31.06 34.07
CA LEU A 251 -3.31 30.78 32.74
C LEU A 251 -3.70 29.32 32.40
N GLY A 252 -4.93 29.14 31.92
CA GLY A 252 -5.44 27.88 31.42
C GLY A 252 -4.67 27.52 30.16
N SER A 253 -3.87 26.45 30.26
CA SER A 253 -3.37 25.60 29.18
C SER A 253 -3.29 26.22 27.78
N ILE A 254 -2.46 27.25 27.61
CA ILE A 254 -1.90 27.56 26.30
C ILE A 254 -1.11 26.30 25.90
N LYS A 255 -1.47 25.68 24.76
CA LYS A 255 -0.72 24.56 24.18
C LYS A 255 0.78 24.88 24.28
N ILE A 256 1.50 24.06 25.02
CA ILE A 256 2.86 24.30 25.55
C ILE A 256 3.91 24.41 24.42
N ASP A 257 3.54 24.13 23.17
CA ASP A 257 4.43 24.10 22.02
C ASP A 257 4.26 25.31 21.09
N THR A 258 4.42 26.52 21.63
CA THR A 258 4.81 27.65 20.77
C THR A 258 6.32 27.82 20.85
N PRO A 259 7.04 27.95 19.72
CA PRO A 259 8.50 28.10 19.69
C PRO A 259 8.97 29.32 20.49
N CYS A 260 8.08 30.29 20.74
CA CYS A 260 8.34 31.41 21.65
C CYS A 260 8.49 30.97 23.11
N LEU A 261 7.66 30.05 23.62
CA LEU A 261 7.76 29.57 24.99
C LEU A 261 8.99 28.68 25.20
N THR A 262 9.33 27.84 24.22
CA THR A 262 10.57 27.03 24.27
C THR A 262 11.81 27.91 24.18
N PHE A 263 11.79 28.96 23.36
CA PHE A 263 12.88 29.94 23.31
C PHE A 263 13.03 30.72 24.62
N VAL A 264 11.92 31.12 25.24
CA VAL A 264 11.93 31.77 26.57
C VAL A 264 12.44 30.81 27.64
N GLN A 265 12.04 29.54 27.62
CA GLN A 265 12.56 28.51 28.54
C GLN A 265 14.05 28.25 28.35
N GLN A 266 14.54 28.20 27.11
CA GLN A 266 15.96 28.05 26.82
C GLN A 266 16.77 29.25 27.33
N ILE A 267 16.29 30.48 27.12
CA ILE A 267 16.92 31.69 27.65
C ILE A 267 16.94 31.69 29.18
N LEU A 268 15.83 31.30 29.82
CA LEU A 268 15.78 31.17 31.29
C LEU A 268 16.72 30.09 31.81
N GLY A 269 16.82 28.95 31.12
CA GLY A 269 17.76 27.88 31.45
C GLY A 269 19.21 28.35 31.36
N TYR A 270 19.59 29.03 30.26
CA TYR A 270 20.92 29.62 30.13
C TYR A 270 21.22 30.68 31.18
N ALA A 271 20.23 31.51 31.55
CA ALA A 271 20.40 32.51 32.60
C ALA A 271 20.61 31.86 33.98
N GLN A 272 19.88 30.79 34.30
CA GLN A 272 20.05 30.04 35.56
C GLN A 272 21.42 29.35 35.64
N GLU A 273 21.89 28.75 34.55
CA GLU A 273 23.22 28.11 34.50
C GLU A 273 24.35 29.14 34.68
N LEU A 274 24.20 30.34 34.13
CA LEU A 274 25.17 31.43 34.29
C LEU A 274 25.16 32.03 35.70
N GLU A 275 23.99 32.18 36.33
CA GLU A 275 23.87 32.67 37.71
C GLU A 275 24.39 31.65 38.74
N GLN A 276 24.29 30.35 38.46
CA GLN A 276 24.75 29.29 39.37
C GLN A 276 26.29 29.23 39.54
N ILE A 277 27.04 29.83 38.61
CA ILE A 277 28.51 29.86 38.63
C ILE A 277 29.05 31.08 39.41
N VAL A 278 28.20 32.07 39.73
CA VAL A 278 28.53 33.27 40.53
C VAL A 278 28.26 33.01 42.01
#